data_AF-A0A1M7Z5T1-F1
#
_entry.id   AF-A0A1M7Z5T1-F1
#
_cell.length_a   1.000
_cell.length_b   1.000
_cell.length_c   1.000
_cell.angle_alpha   90.00
_cell.angle_beta   90.00
_cell.angle_gamma   90.00
#
_symmetry.space_group_name_H-M   'P 1'
#
loop_
_entity.id
_entity.type
_entity.pdbx_description
1 polymer ?
#
loop_
_entity_poly.entity_id
_entity_poly.type
_entity_poly.pdbx_seq_one_letter_code
_entity_poly.pdbx_strand_id
1 'polypeptide(L)'
;MVNAEPETSPAPGANAAAAGRPAKAAAGDDGTENAVREFARRLLDMGISDLTPQEKRLIRRMAKRHAVSRDLSVEFDSSRSFGERLADQVAEVGGSWGFIIGFGIVIVVWVILNTLVLTRWIGAFDPYPFVFLNLMLSLVAAVQAPIIMMSQNRQAQKDRLEAAHDYEVNLKAELEIMALHDKLDDIRARDIRAIVERLESAGVLKALEGGGDPA
;
A
#
# COMPACT_ATOMS: atom_id res chain seq x y z
N MET A 1 -40.66 14.42 -66.55
CA MET A 1 -41.94 15.16 -66.56
C MET A 1 -42.13 15.75 -65.18
N VAL A 2 -42.34 17.07 -65.12
CA VAL A 2 -42.92 17.86 -64.00
C VAL A 2 -42.09 17.85 -62.71
N ASN A 3 -41.22 18.82 -62.38
CA ASN A 3 -41.33 20.29 -62.32
C ASN A 3 -42.28 20.79 -61.23
N ALA A 4 -41.72 21.29 -60.12
CA ALA A 4 -42.31 22.29 -59.21
C ALA A 4 -41.24 22.79 -58.21
N GLU A 5 -40.45 23.79 -58.61
CA GLU A 5 -40.12 24.94 -57.73
C GLU A 5 -41.31 25.94 -57.82
N PRO A 6 -41.50 27.00 -56.99
CA PRO A 6 -40.48 27.78 -56.26
C PRO A 6 -40.94 28.41 -54.91
N GLU A 7 -40.12 29.36 -54.43
CA GLU A 7 -40.40 30.47 -53.47
C GLU A 7 -40.21 30.23 -51.96
N THR A 8 -39.72 31.15 -51.14
CA THR A 8 -39.11 32.50 -51.28
C THR A 8 -38.50 32.88 -49.92
N SER A 9 -37.56 33.83 -49.97
CA SER A 9 -37.34 34.91 -48.98
C SER A 9 -36.11 34.81 -48.03
N PRO A 10 -35.39 35.93 -47.79
CA PRO A 10 -34.01 35.93 -47.32
C PRO A 10 -33.79 36.50 -45.90
N ALA A 11 -32.71 36.02 -45.24
CA ALA A 11 -31.87 36.70 -44.20
C ALA A 11 -32.60 37.24 -42.93
N PRO A 12 -31.93 37.71 -41.85
CA PRO A 12 -30.48 37.95 -41.66
C PRO A 12 -29.90 37.51 -40.29
N GLY A 13 -28.57 37.59 -40.19
CA GLY A 13 -27.89 38.02 -38.96
C GLY A 13 -27.10 36.96 -38.19
N ALA A 14 -25.78 37.04 -38.28
CA ALA A 14 -24.90 37.39 -37.15
C ALA A 14 -23.49 36.83 -37.36
N ASN A 15 -22.62 37.73 -37.81
CA ASN A 15 -21.16 37.62 -37.74
C ASN A 15 -20.72 37.59 -36.26
N ALA A 16 -19.88 36.64 -35.85
CA ALA A 16 -19.04 36.79 -34.67
C ALA A 16 -17.85 35.81 -34.66
N ALA A 17 -16.71 36.33 -35.11
CA ALA A 17 -15.43 36.29 -34.41
C ALA A 17 -14.86 34.92 -33.98
N ALA A 18 -13.83 34.51 -34.73
CA ALA A 18 -12.67 33.81 -34.21
C ALA A 18 -12.04 34.61 -33.05
N ALA A 19 -11.95 34.03 -31.86
CA ALA A 19 -11.10 34.49 -30.77
C ALA A 19 -10.69 33.30 -29.89
N GLY A 20 -9.40 33.27 -29.55
CA GLY A 20 -8.69 32.10 -29.02
C GLY A 20 -9.18 31.53 -27.70
N ARG A 21 -8.91 30.23 -27.54
CA ARG A 21 -9.00 29.50 -26.27
C ARG A 21 -7.94 30.06 -25.30
N PRO A 22 -8.29 30.47 -24.07
CA PRO A 22 -7.28 30.88 -23.09
C PRO A 22 -6.54 29.65 -22.55
N ALA A 23 -5.22 29.66 -22.72
CA ALA A 23 -4.28 28.82 -21.98
C ALA A 23 -4.24 29.29 -20.51
N LYS A 24 -4.79 28.49 -19.59
CA LYS A 24 -4.61 28.70 -18.15
C LYS A 24 -4.67 27.37 -17.41
N ALA A 25 -3.57 26.62 -17.41
CA ALA A 25 -3.39 25.43 -16.57
C ALA A 25 -1.92 24.97 -16.42
N ALA A 26 -0.94 25.87 -16.39
CA ALA A 26 0.48 25.49 -16.33
C ALA A 26 1.32 26.30 -15.30
N ALA A 27 0.69 26.92 -14.29
CA ALA A 27 1.38 27.82 -13.36
C ALA A 27 1.40 27.35 -11.89
N GLY A 28 0.97 26.11 -11.61
CA GLY A 28 0.81 25.60 -10.24
C GLY A 28 1.94 24.70 -9.73
N ASP A 29 2.66 24.03 -10.62
CA ASP A 29 3.67 23.02 -10.27
C ASP A 29 5.08 23.66 -10.13
N ASP A 30 5.44 24.51 -11.08
CA ASP A 30 6.72 25.23 -11.15
C ASP A 30 7.00 26.12 -9.93
N GLY A 31 5.95 26.71 -9.33
CA GLY A 31 6.07 27.54 -8.13
C GLY A 31 6.37 26.70 -6.88
N THR A 32 5.80 25.50 -6.80
CA THR A 32 6.00 24.56 -5.70
C THR A 32 7.42 23.98 -5.78
N GLU A 33 7.87 23.61 -6.98
CA GLU A 33 9.21 23.06 -7.20
C GLU A 33 10.31 24.10 -6.91
N ASN A 34 10.10 25.36 -7.31
CA ASN A 34 11.03 26.45 -6.99
C ASN A 34 11.06 26.77 -5.49
N ALA A 35 9.90 26.77 -4.80
CA ALA A 35 9.85 26.96 -3.36
C ALA A 35 10.59 25.83 -2.61
N VAL A 36 10.47 24.59 -3.06
CA VAL A 36 11.22 23.44 -2.51
C VAL A 36 12.72 23.59 -2.74
N ARG A 37 13.15 24.03 -3.94
CA ARG A 37 14.56 24.28 -4.24
C ARG A 37 15.15 25.44 -3.42
N GLU A 38 14.40 26.52 -3.23
CA GLU A 38 14.82 27.65 -2.41
C GLU A 38 14.94 27.25 -0.93
N PHE A 39 13.97 26.48 -0.43
CA PHE A 39 14.01 25.93 0.92
C PHE A 39 15.19 24.96 1.11
N ALA A 40 15.45 24.08 0.14
CA ALA A 40 16.60 23.17 0.17
C ALA A 40 17.94 23.92 0.18
N ARG A 41 18.05 25.01 -0.61
CA ARG A 41 19.24 25.88 -0.59
C ARG A 41 19.41 26.60 0.75
N ARG A 42 18.32 27.16 1.30
CA ARG A 42 18.34 27.79 2.64
C ARG A 42 18.77 26.81 3.74
N LEU A 43 18.33 25.55 3.66
CA LEU A 43 18.73 24.51 4.60
C LEU A 43 20.21 24.18 4.54
N LEU A 44 20.78 24.17 3.34
CA LEU A 44 22.21 23.92 3.12
C LEU A 44 23.07 25.08 3.64
N ASP A 45 22.60 26.32 3.51
CA ASP A 45 23.35 27.52 3.94
C ASP A 45 23.21 27.85 5.44
N MET A 46 22.04 27.69 6.04
CA MET A 46 21.78 28.09 7.45
C MET A 46 21.90 26.93 8.47
N GLY A 47 21.79 25.67 8.01
CA GLY A 47 21.73 24.52 8.89
C GLY A 47 20.43 24.41 9.70
N ILE A 48 20.18 23.24 10.32
CA ILE A 48 18.90 22.91 10.98
C ILE A 48 18.62 23.78 12.23
N SER A 49 19.62 24.51 12.73
CA SER A 49 19.58 25.28 13.98
C SER A 49 18.56 26.42 13.95
N ASP A 50 18.45 27.16 12.85
CA ASP A 50 17.63 28.37 12.71
C ASP A 50 16.23 28.14 12.14
N LEU A 51 15.83 26.89 11.96
CA LEU A 51 14.49 26.58 11.46
C LEU A 51 13.41 26.90 12.48
N THR A 52 12.28 27.37 11.95
CA THR A 52 11.07 27.54 12.73
C THR A 52 10.61 26.19 13.31
N PRO A 53 9.86 26.20 14.43
CA PRO A 53 9.35 24.97 15.03
C PRO A 53 8.50 24.11 14.08
N GLN A 54 7.83 24.73 13.11
CA GLN A 54 6.98 24.04 12.12
C GLN A 54 7.82 23.32 11.06
N GLU A 55 8.88 23.95 10.55
CA GLU A 55 9.80 23.37 9.56
C GLU A 55 10.59 22.20 10.16
N LYS A 56 11.08 22.36 11.40
CA LYS A 56 11.74 21.27 12.15
C LYS A 56 10.83 20.04 12.29
N ARG A 57 9.53 20.23 12.52
CA ARG A 57 8.55 19.13 12.59
C ARG A 57 8.34 18.46 11.22
N LEU A 58 8.31 19.23 10.14
CA LEU A 58 8.15 18.68 8.79
C LEU A 58 9.37 17.85 8.39
N ILE A 59 10.58 18.36 8.64
CA ILE A 59 11.83 17.64 8.37
C ILE A 59 11.95 16.40 9.24
N ARG A 60 11.61 16.47 10.54
CA ARG A 60 11.59 15.27 11.40
C ARG A 60 10.65 14.20 10.86
N ARG A 61 9.48 14.60 10.36
CA ARG A 61 8.50 13.68 9.76
C ARG A 61 9.02 13.06 8.46
N MET A 62 9.62 13.86 7.58
CA MET A 62 10.18 13.36 6.31
C MET A 62 11.45 12.53 6.49
N ALA A 63 12.36 12.92 7.39
CA ALA A 63 13.57 12.17 7.71
C ALA A 63 13.24 10.81 8.34
N LYS A 64 12.25 10.76 9.24
CA LYS A 64 11.76 9.50 9.83
C LYS A 64 11.15 8.59 8.77
N ARG A 65 10.43 9.15 7.79
CA ARG A 65 9.86 8.42 6.65
C ARG A 65 10.93 7.84 5.72
N HIS A 66 11.98 8.60 5.41
CA HIS A 66 13.01 8.19 4.45
C HIS A 66 14.01 7.18 5.03
N ALA A 67 14.37 7.31 6.32
CA ALA A 67 15.27 6.37 6.99
C ALA A 67 14.65 4.97 7.12
N VAL A 68 13.35 4.89 7.43
CA VAL A 68 12.63 3.61 7.57
C VAL A 68 12.45 2.91 6.22
N SER A 69 12.12 3.66 5.17
CA SER A 69 11.90 3.10 3.83
C SER A 69 13.18 2.52 3.20
N ARG A 70 14.33 3.18 3.41
CA ARG A 70 15.61 2.74 2.81
C ARG A 70 16.16 1.46 3.44
N ASP A 71 16.05 1.30 4.76
CA ASP A 71 16.52 0.09 5.46
C ASP A 71 15.75 -1.17 5.01
N LEU A 72 14.45 -1.05 4.71
CA LEU A 72 13.62 -2.18 4.28
C LEU A 72 13.89 -2.63 2.83
N SER A 73 14.30 -1.72 1.95
CA SER A 73 14.54 -2.02 0.53
C SER A 73 15.87 -2.75 0.28
N VAL A 74 16.87 -2.54 1.13
CA VAL A 74 18.24 -3.07 0.92
C VAL A 74 18.33 -4.57 1.24
N GLU A 75 17.38 -5.13 2.02
CA GLU A 75 17.35 -6.56 2.33
C GLU A 75 16.74 -7.43 1.20
N PHE A 76 16.04 -6.84 0.23
CA PHE A 76 15.22 -7.58 -0.73
C PHE A 76 15.88 -7.91 -2.08
N ASP A 77 17.06 -7.38 -2.36
CA ASP A 77 17.65 -7.41 -3.71
C ASP A 77 18.81 -8.40 -3.90
N SER A 78 19.03 -9.32 -2.96
CA SER A 78 19.98 -10.42 -3.15
C SER A 78 19.33 -11.56 -3.97
N SER A 79 19.55 -11.49 -5.28
CA SER A 79 19.50 -12.59 -6.27
C SER A 79 19.09 -13.97 -5.73
N ARG A 80 17.82 -14.35 -5.97
CA ARG A 80 17.30 -15.69 -5.63
C ARG A 80 18.17 -16.79 -6.21
N SER A 81 18.73 -17.64 -5.34
CA SER A 81 19.51 -18.79 -5.79
C SER A 81 18.61 -19.89 -6.36
N PHE A 82 19.14 -20.75 -7.23
CA PHE A 82 18.40 -21.90 -7.77
C PHE A 82 17.87 -22.84 -6.67
N GLY A 83 18.62 -22.97 -5.57
CA GLY A 83 18.23 -23.78 -4.41
C GLY A 83 17.00 -23.25 -3.68
N GLU A 84 16.87 -21.92 -3.56
CA GLU A 84 15.71 -21.29 -2.92
C GLU A 84 14.44 -21.51 -3.74
N ARG A 85 14.53 -21.45 -5.08
CA ARG A 85 13.39 -21.71 -5.96
C ARG A 85 12.93 -23.17 -5.90
N LEU A 86 13.87 -24.12 -5.80
CA LEU A 86 13.53 -25.54 -5.64
C LEU A 86 12.89 -25.81 -4.27
N ALA A 87 13.44 -25.23 -3.19
CA ALA A 87 12.89 -25.40 -1.85
C ALA A 87 11.43 -24.91 -1.78
N ASP A 88 11.11 -23.83 -2.48
CA ASP A 88 9.76 -23.25 -2.51
C ASP A 88 8.76 -24.16 -3.22
N GLN A 89 9.16 -24.71 -4.37
CA GLN A 89 8.33 -25.69 -5.08
C GLN A 89 8.15 -26.98 -4.27
N VAL A 90 9.19 -27.45 -3.59
CA VAL A 90 9.12 -28.65 -2.74
C VAL A 90 8.22 -28.41 -1.51
N ALA A 91 8.27 -27.22 -0.91
CA ALA A 91 7.40 -26.86 0.21
C ALA A 91 5.93 -26.76 -0.21
N GLU A 92 5.64 -26.14 -1.36
CA GLU A 92 4.28 -26.03 -1.90
C GLU A 92 3.70 -27.39 -2.30
N VAL A 93 4.49 -28.24 -2.97
CA VAL A 93 4.04 -29.57 -3.42
C VAL A 93 3.93 -30.54 -2.24
N GLY A 94 4.89 -30.51 -1.31
CA GLY A 94 4.91 -31.38 -0.13
C GLY A 94 3.77 -31.11 0.86
N GLY A 95 3.23 -29.89 0.89
CA GLY A 95 2.10 -29.49 1.74
C GLY A 95 0.71 -29.79 1.17
N SER A 96 0.61 -30.27 -0.07
CA SER A 96 -0.68 -30.53 -0.72
C SER A 96 -1.34 -31.81 -0.20
N TRP A 97 -2.66 -31.74 0.05
CA TRP A 97 -3.48 -32.91 0.42
C TRP A 97 -3.38 -34.05 -0.60
N GLY A 98 -3.24 -33.74 -1.89
CA GLY A 98 -3.08 -34.74 -2.94
C GLY A 98 -1.74 -35.48 -2.86
N PHE A 99 -0.67 -34.78 -2.49
CA PHE A 99 0.66 -35.38 -2.31
C PHE A 99 0.68 -36.32 -1.12
N ILE A 100 0.06 -35.94 0.01
CA ILE A 100 -0.03 -36.78 1.22
C ILE A 100 -0.75 -38.11 0.91
N ILE A 101 -1.89 -38.05 0.20
CA ILE A 101 -2.66 -39.24 -0.18
C ILE A 101 -1.85 -40.11 -1.16
N GLY A 102 -1.25 -39.52 -2.20
CA GLY A 102 -0.43 -40.25 -3.16
C GLY A 102 0.78 -40.93 -2.51
N PHE A 103 1.48 -40.23 -1.61
CA PHE A 103 2.61 -40.76 -0.86
C PHE A 103 2.20 -41.94 0.04
N GLY A 104 1.05 -41.83 0.72
CA GLY A 104 0.47 -42.93 1.50
C GLY A 104 0.15 -44.17 0.63
N ILE A 105 -0.40 -43.97 -0.57
CA ILE A 105 -0.66 -45.07 -1.51
C ILE A 105 0.64 -45.76 -1.92
N VAL A 106 1.70 -45.00 -2.23
CA VAL A 106 3.01 -45.57 -2.59
C VAL A 106 3.57 -46.44 -1.45
N ILE A 107 3.46 -45.99 -0.21
CA ILE A 107 3.87 -46.77 0.97
C ILE A 107 3.07 -48.08 1.05
N VAL A 108 1.75 -48.02 0.92
CA VAL A 108 0.88 -49.21 0.97
C VAL A 108 1.24 -50.18 -0.16
N VAL A 109 1.43 -49.69 -1.39
CA VAL A 109 1.85 -50.51 -2.53
C VAL A 109 3.20 -51.16 -2.28
N TRP A 110 4.17 -50.43 -1.71
CA TRP A 110 5.49 -50.97 -1.37
C TRP A 110 5.42 -52.11 -0.36
N VAL A 111 4.60 -51.93 0.70
CA VAL A 111 4.36 -52.95 1.73
C VAL A 111 3.71 -54.18 1.12
N ILE A 112 2.66 -54.02 0.30
CA ILE A 112 1.96 -55.13 -0.36
C ILE A 112 2.90 -55.90 -1.30
N LEU A 113 3.70 -55.19 -2.10
CA LEU A 113 4.63 -55.80 -3.06
C LEU A 113 5.71 -56.62 -2.34
N ASN A 114 6.34 -56.08 -1.29
CA ASN A 114 7.35 -56.80 -0.52
C ASN A 114 6.78 -58.01 0.23
N THR A 115 5.60 -57.85 0.85
CA THR A 115 4.99 -58.92 1.68
C THR A 115 4.34 -60.03 0.87
N LEU A 116 3.59 -59.72 -0.19
CA LEU A 116 2.81 -60.72 -0.93
C LEU A 116 3.53 -61.26 -2.16
N VAL A 117 4.22 -60.39 -2.91
CA VAL A 117 4.79 -60.74 -4.22
C VAL A 117 6.22 -61.24 -4.06
N LEU A 118 7.07 -60.45 -3.41
CA LEU A 118 8.52 -60.71 -3.34
C LEU A 118 8.86 -61.85 -2.36
N THR A 119 8.15 -61.93 -1.23
CA THR A 119 8.29 -63.03 -0.25
C THR A 119 7.95 -64.39 -0.87
N ARG A 120 7.03 -64.45 -1.85
CA ARG A 120 6.59 -65.70 -2.49
C ARG A 120 7.43 -66.14 -3.68
N TRP A 121 8.09 -65.22 -4.38
CA TRP A 121 8.71 -65.52 -5.69
C TRP A 121 10.24 -65.57 -5.66
N ILE A 122 10.91 -64.62 -5.01
CA ILE A 122 12.37 -64.40 -5.18
C ILE A 122 13.11 -64.22 -3.84
N GLY A 123 12.37 -64.00 -2.74
CA GLY A 123 12.91 -63.62 -1.44
C GLY A 123 12.56 -62.15 -1.14
N ALA A 124 12.18 -61.86 0.11
CA ALA A 124 11.78 -60.51 0.50
C ALA A 124 13.00 -59.56 0.49
N PHE A 125 12.96 -58.55 -0.39
CA PHE A 125 13.99 -57.51 -0.49
C PHE A 125 14.01 -56.62 0.77
N ASP A 126 12.83 -56.26 1.29
CA ASP A 126 12.66 -55.55 2.55
C ASP A 126 11.64 -56.29 3.43
N PRO A 127 12.05 -57.35 4.16
CA PRO A 127 11.17 -58.09 5.05
C PRO A 127 10.68 -57.22 6.20
N TYR A 128 9.51 -57.56 6.76
CA TYR A 128 9.05 -56.95 8.02
C TYR A 128 10.17 -57.09 9.08
N PRO A 129 10.65 -55.99 9.69
CA PRO A 129 9.98 -54.70 9.94
C PRO A 129 10.27 -53.52 8.97
N PHE A 130 10.63 -53.77 7.71
CA PHE A 130 10.84 -52.76 6.64
C PHE A 130 11.94 -51.72 6.94
N VAL A 131 13.18 -52.18 7.16
CA VAL A 131 14.31 -51.31 7.53
C VAL A 131 14.64 -50.31 6.42
N PHE A 132 14.56 -50.72 5.16
CA PHE A 132 14.88 -49.84 4.03
C PHE A 132 13.85 -48.73 3.88
N LEU A 133 12.55 -49.08 3.92
CA LEU A 133 11.47 -48.10 3.89
C LEU A 133 11.63 -47.08 5.04
N ASN A 134 11.91 -47.56 6.25
CA ASN A 134 12.08 -46.68 7.42
C ASN A 134 13.26 -45.72 7.26
N LEU A 135 14.38 -46.19 6.70
CA LEU A 135 15.55 -45.34 6.41
C LEU A 135 15.19 -44.23 5.40
N MET A 136 14.47 -44.57 4.33
CA MET A 136 14.04 -43.61 3.33
C MET A 136 13.08 -42.56 3.91
N LEU A 137 12.08 -42.98 4.68
CA LEU A 137 11.15 -42.07 5.34
C LEU A 137 11.86 -41.11 6.31
N SER A 138 12.84 -41.63 7.06
CA SER A 138 13.63 -40.82 7.99
C SER A 138 14.46 -39.77 7.26
N LEU A 139 15.06 -40.12 6.12
CA LEU A 139 15.82 -39.17 5.31
C LEU A 139 14.93 -38.07 4.70
N VAL A 140 13.76 -38.43 4.20
CA VAL A 140 12.78 -37.46 3.67
C VAL A 140 12.36 -36.49 4.77
N ALA A 141 12.00 -36.99 5.96
CA ALA A 141 11.62 -36.16 7.09
C ALA A 141 12.75 -35.23 7.56
N ALA A 142 14.00 -35.72 7.60
CA ALA A 142 15.15 -34.92 7.99
C ALA A 142 15.41 -33.73 7.05
N VAL A 143 15.20 -33.91 5.74
CA VAL A 143 15.34 -32.82 4.75
C VAL A 143 14.12 -31.88 4.76
N GLN A 144 12.94 -32.36 5.16
CA GLN A 144 11.73 -31.53 5.22
C GLN A 144 11.82 -30.41 6.26
N ALA A 145 12.33 -30.68 7.46
CA ALA A 145 12.35 -29.68 8.54
C ALA A 145 13.11 -28.38 8.18
N PRO A 146 14.33 -28.44 7.60
CA PRO A 146 15.03 -27.25 7.10
C PRO A 146 14.30 -26.54 5.96
N ILE A 147 13.71 -27.28 5.03
CA ILE A 147 12.95 -26.68 3.91
C ILE A 147 11.74 -25.91 4.44
N ILE A 148 11.00 -26.50 5.39
CA ILE A 148 9.88 -25.84 6.07
C ILE A 148 10.37 -24.61 6.83
N MET A 149 11.49 -24.69 7.55
CA MET A 149 12.08 -23.53 8.23
C MET A 149 12.48 -22.41 7.25
N MET A 150 13.08 -22.76 6.10
CA MET A 150 13.44 -21.78 5.07
C MET A 150 12.20 -21.11 4.48
N SER A 151 11.14 -21.87 4.18
CA SER A 151 9.90 -21.32 3.68
C SER A 151 9.21 -20.43 4.71
N GLN A 152 9.23 -20.83 5.99
CA GLN A 152 8.69 -20.03 7.10
C GLN A 152 9.49 -18.74 7.30
N ASN A 153 10.82 -18.80 7.29
CA ASN A 153 11.68 -17.61 7.45
C ASN A 153 11.40 -16.58 6.35
N ARG A 154 11.21 -17.04 5.11
CA ARG A 154 10.84 -16.17 3.99
C ARG A 154 9.43 -15.60 4.12
N GLN A 155 8.45 -16.41 4.55
CA GLN A 155 7.10 -15.90 4.78
C GLN A 155 7.11 -14.81 5.87
N ALA A 156 7.82 -15.05 6.97
CA ALA A 156 7.98 -14.06 8.04
C ALA A 156 8.65 -12.75 7.57
N GLN A 157 9.58 -12.81 6.62
CA GLN A 157 10.17 -11.61 6.02
C GLN A 157 9.15 -10.83 5.19
N LYS A 158 8.33 -11.51 4.37
CA LYS A 158 7.24 -10.87 3.62
C LYS A 158 6.23 -10.22 4.56
N ASP A 159 5.80 -10.95 5.59
CA ASP A 159 4.83 -10.46 6.57
C ASP A 159 5.37 -9.21 7.31
N ARG A 160 6.68 -9.16 7.60
CA ARG A 160 7.34 -7.98 8.17
C ARG A 160 7.34 -6.78 7.24
N LEU A 161 7.58 -6.99 5.95
CA LEU A 161 7.50 -5.90 4.96
C LEU A 161 6.08 -5.36 4.84
N GLU A 162 5.09 -6.26 4.75
CA GLU A 162 3.69 -5.88 4.64
C GLU A 162 3.26 -5.08 5.87
N ALA A 163 3.62 -5.52 7.07
CA ALA A 163 3.39 -4.77 8.30
C ALA A 163 4.08 -3.39 8.32
N ALA A 164 5.30 -3.28 7.77
CA ALA A 164 6.01 -2.01 7.68
C ALA A 164 5.34 -1.05 6.69
N HIS A 165 4.86 -1.55 5.56
CA HIS A 165 4.10 -0.79 4.59
C HIS A 165 2.76 -0.30 5.17
N ASP A 166 2.03 -1.19 5.85
CA ASP A 166 0.77 -0.84 6.51
C ASP A 166 0.97 0.23 7.58
N TYR A 167 2.09 0.16 8.32
CA TYR A 167 2.48 1.20 9.26
C TYR A 167 2.70 2.56 8.56
N GLU A 168 3.35 2.60 7.39
CA GLU A 168 3.54 3.85 6.63
C GLU A 168 2.19 4.41 6.15
N VAL A 169 1.31 3.56 5.62
CA VAL A 169 -0.03 3.98 5.16
C VAL A 169 -0.84 4.54 6.33
N ASN A 170 -0.82 3.88 7.49
CA ASN A 170 -1.52 4.35 8.68
C ASN A 170 -0.98 5.70 9.17
N LEU A 171 0.36 5.86 9.20
CA LEU A 171 0.98 7.13 9.57
C LEU A 171 0.61 8.26 8.59
N LYS A 172 0.55 7.96 7.29
CA LYS A 172 0.10 8.92 6.27
C LYS A 172 -1.36 9.32 6.50
N ALA A 173 -2.24 8.36 6.75
CA ALA A 173 -3.64 8.63 7.04
C ALA A 173 -3.81 9.49 8.30
N GLU A 174 -3.04 9.22 9.37
CA GLU A 174 -3.04 10.03 10.59
C GLU A 174 -2.64 11.49 10.32
N LEU A 175 -1.61 11.71 9.49
CA LEU A 175 -1.19 13.06 9.11
C LEU A 175 -2.23 13.78 8.25
N GLU A 176 -2.88 13.08 7.32
CA GLU A 176 -3.97 13.65 6.50
C GLU A 176 -5.19 14.01 7.36
N ILE A 177 -5.54 13.19 8.36
CA ILE A 177 -6.60 13.49 9.32
C ILE A 177 -6.26 14.73 10.15
N MET A 178 -5.02 14.85 10.63
CA MET A 178 -4.58 16.04 11.37
C MET A 178 -4.67 17.31 10.51
N ALA A 179 -4.25 17.24 9.25
CA ALA A 179 -4.36 18.37 8.32
C ALA A 179 -5.82 18.74 8.02
N LEU A 180 -6.72 17.74 7.92
CA LEU A 180 -8.15 17.98 7.79
C LEU A 180 -8.74 18.62 9.05
N HIS A 181 -8.29 18.21 10.24
CA HIS A 181 -8.73 18.77 11.52
C HIS A 181 -8.33 20.25 11.63
N ASP A 182 -7.06 20.57 11.36
CA ASP A 182 -6.57 21.95 11.37
C ASP A 182 -7.37 22.84 10.41
N LYS A 183 -7.65 22.34 9.20
CA LYS A 183 -8.46 23.06 8.21
C LYS A 183 -9.91 23.26 8.67
N LEU A 184 -10.49 22.28 9.34
CA LEU A 184 -11.84 22.38 9.90
C LEU A 184 -11.91 23.41 11.03
N ASP A 185 -10.91 23.44 11.89
CA ASP A 185 -10.80 24.43 12.97
C ASP A 185 -10.63 25.85 12.42
N ASP A 186 -9.84 26.03 11.36
CA ASP A 186 -9.71 27.31 10.65
C ASP A 186 -11.04 27.77 10.03
N ILE A 187 -11.82 26.85 9.45
CA ILE A 187 -13.16 27.16 8.92
C ILE A 187 -14.09 27.53 10.07
N ARG A 188 -14.16 26.73 11.13
CA ARG A 188 -15.00 27.02 12.31
C ARG A 188 -14.67 28.37 12.94
N ALA A 189 -13.39 28.69 13.09
CA ALA A 189 -12.96 29.96 13.66
C ALA A 189 -13.31 31.16 12.79
N ARG A 190 -13.38 30.99 11.46
CA ARG A 190 -13.87 32.03 10.53
C ARG A 190 -15.39 32.17 10.61
N ASP A 191 -16.13 31.07 10.61
CA ASP A 191 -17.59 31.08 10.68
C ASP A 191 -18.08 31.70 11.98
N ILE A 192 -17.47 31.34 13.13
CA ILE A 192 -17.80 31.94 14.43
C ILE A 192 -17.56 33.45 14.40
N ARG A 193 -16.41 33.90 13.87
CA ARG A 193 -16.12 35.34 13.74
C ARG A 193 -17.16 36.05 12.87
N ALA A 194 -17.50 35.47 11.72
CA ALA A 194 -18.51 36.03 10.83
C ALA A 194 -19.91 36.09 11.47
N ILE A 195 -20.28 35.11 12.28
CA ILE A 195 -21.56 35.13 13.03
C ILE A 195 -21.55 36.22 14.10
N VAL A 196 -20.46 36.34 14.87
CA VAL A 196 -20.32 37.39 15.91
C VAL A 196 -20.42 38.78 15.28
N GLU A 197 -19.70 39.05 14.19
CA GLU A 197 -19.77 40.34 13.46
C GLU A 197 -21.19 40.64 12.94
N ARG A 198 -21.92 39.62 12.47
CA ARG A 198 -23.32 39.77 12.03
C ARG A 198 -24.26 40.10 13.19
N LEU A 199 -24.05 39.50 14.36
CA LEU A 199 -24.86 39.78 15.55
C LEU A 199 -24.59 41.18 16.11
N GLU A 200 -23.33 41.63 16.09
CA GLU A 200 -22.94 42.99 16.45
C GLU A 200 -23.55 44.03 15.51
N SER A 201 -23.42 43.83 14.19
CA SER A 201 -23.94 44.74 13.17
C SER A 201 -25.48 44.80 13.13
N ALA A 202 -26.16 43.70 13.47
CA ALA A 202 -27.62 43.67 13.61
C ALA A 202 -28.13 44.34 14.91
N GLY A 203 -27.23 44.85 15.78
CA GLY A 203 -27.60 45.55 17.01
C GLY A 203 -28.25 44.65 18.08
N VAL A 204 -28.20 43.32 17.91
CA VAL A 204 -28.87 42.34 18.78
C VAL A 204 -28.27 42.35 20.19
N LEU A 205 -26.95 42.58 20.31
CA LEU A 205 -26.28 42.74 21.61
C LEU A 205 -26.75 43.99 22.37
N LYS A 206 -26.96 45.12 21.66
CA LYS A 206 -27.53 46.33 22.25
C LYS A 206 -28.99 46.16 22.67
N ALA A 207 -29.76 45.36 21.93
CA ALA A 207 -31.15 45.07 22.25
C ALA A 207 -31.31 44.18 23.50
N LEU A 208 -30.35 43.29 23.77
CA LEU A 208 -30.31 42.48 25.00
C LEU A 208 -29.83 43.28 26.21
N GLU A 209 -28.88 44.19 26.03
CA GLU A 209 -28.35 45.05 27.10
C GLU A 209 -29.34 46.16 27.51
N GLY A 210 -30.17 46.65 26.58
CA GLY A 210 -31.21 47.63 26.84
C GLY A 210 -32.54 47.07 27.37
N GLY A 211 -32.74 45.75 27.38
CA GLY A 211 -33.98 45.10 27.81
C GLY A 211 -34.01 44.65 29.28
N GLY A 212 -32.96 44.96 30.05
CA GLY A 212 -32.76 44.48 31.43
C GLY A 212 -33.33 45.34 32.55
N ASP A 213 -34.04 46.44 32.26
CA ASP A 213 -34.71 47.23 33.31
C ASP A 213 -36.07 47.75 32.84
N PRO A 214 -37.14 47.16 33.39
CA PRO A 214 -38.26 47.99 33.82
C PRO A 214 -38.61 47.69 35.28
N ALA A 215 -38.36 48.68 36.13
CA ALA A 215 -39.17 49.17 37.26
C ALA A 215 -39.83 48.14 38.21
#